data_AF-T5LQ17-F1
#
_entry.id   AF-T5LQ17-F1
#
_cell.length_a   1.000
_cell.length_b   1.000
_cell.length_c   1.000
_cell.angle_alpha   90.00
_cell.angle_beta   90.00
_cell.angle_gamma   90.00
#
_symmetry.space_group_name_H-M   'P 1'
#
loop_
_entity.id
_entity.type
_entity.pdbx_description
1 polymer ?
#
loop_
_entity_poly.entity_id
_entity_poly.type
_entity_poly.pdbx_seq_one_letter_code
_entity_poly.pdbx_strand_id
1 'polypeptide(L)'
;MDNNNNKWNAKAYNENEALQHSKGLINCFDCVDCINCKDCRACVNCIDCINCKDCDYCINCKECIECSSCDYCINCKDCYTCTDCIKCKECFYCNNCIMCETCSNCFDCVDCSDCDTCDYTKL
;
A
#
# COMPACT_ATOMS: atom_id res chain seq x y z
N MET A 1 -3.09 9.40 21.89
CA MET A 1 -4.08 9.09 20.84
C MET A 1 -3.78 10.06 19.74
N ASP A 2 -3.72 9.60 18.50
CA ASP A 2 -3.62 10.45 17.31
C ASP A 2 -4.50 11.68 17.41
N ASN A 3 -4.09 12.78 16.79
CA ASN A 3 -5.08 13.67 16.21
C ASN A 3 -5.89 12.93 15.12
N ASN A 4 -5.39 11.79 14.59
CA ASN A 4 -5.98 11.08 13.45
C ASN A 4 -6.72 9.77 13.80
N ASN A 5 -6.87 9.37 15.07
CA ASN A 5 -7.46 8.08 15.55
C ASN A 5 -6.81 6.77 15.05
N ASN A 6 -5.87 6.85 14.10
CA ASN A 6 -4.50 6.42 14.37
C ASN A 6 -4.27 6.61 15.86
N LYS A 7 -4.12 5.54 16.60
CA LYS A 7 -3.80 5.73 17.99
C LYS A 7 -2.29 5.86 17.95
N TRP A 8 -1.69 7.07 17.97
CA TRP A 8 -0.49 7.18 18.82
C TRP A 8 -0.98 6.62 20.14
N ASN A 9 -0.64 5.37 20.43
CA ASN A 9 -1.16 4.66 21.56
C ASN A 9 -0.75 5.56 22.73
N ALA A 10 -1.69 5.96 23.59
CA ALA A 10 -1.44 7.11 24.48
C ALA A 10 -0.26 6.86 25.46
N LYS A 11 0.25 5.63 25.49
CA LYS A 11 1.43 5.12 26.19
C LYS A 11 2.72 5.06 25.36
N ALA A 12 2.64 5.04 24.03
CA ALA A 12 3.74 4.79 23.10
C ALA A 12 4.47 6.06 22.65
N TYR A 13 3.85 7.23 22.79
CA TYR A 13 4.42 8.53 22.46
C TYR A 13 4.01 9.56 23.50
N ASN A 14 4.96 10.33 24.06
CA ASN A 14 4.64 11.55 24.81
C ASN A 14 4.11 12.65 23.86
N GLU A 15 3.49 13.72 24.37
CA GLU A 15 2.84 14.73 23.52
C GLU A 15 3.75 15.35 22.44
N ASN A 16 5.01 15.69 22.77
CA ASN A 16 5.97 16.22 21.79
C ASN A 16 6.68 15.12 20.99
N GLU A 17 6.83 13.91 21.52
CA GLU A 17 7.28 12.75 20.75
C GLU A 17 6.26 12.40 19.68
N ALA A 18 4.97 12.37 20.00
CA ALA A 18 3.90 12.13 19.06
C ALA A 18 3.80 13.26 18.02
N LEU A 19 4.22 14.47 18.37
CA LEU A 19 4.32 15.62 17.48
C LEU A 19 5.62 15.67 16.65
N GLN A 20 6.70 15.03 17.09
CA GLN A 20 7.92 14.82 16.29
C GLN A 20 7.74 13.67 15.33
N HIS A 21 7.11 12.64 15.85
CA HIS A 21 6.62 11.56 15.07
C HIS A 21 5.43 12.04 14.20
N SER A 22 4.67 13.11 14.45
CA SER A 22 3.77 13.70 13.40
C SER A 22 4.52 14.38 12.21
N LYS A 23 5.74 13.90 11.92
CA LYS A 23 6.68 14.23 10.84
C LYS A 23 7.58 13.03 10.42
N GLY A 24 7.56 11.93 11.19
CA GLY A 24 8.57 10.86 11.21
C GLY A 24 8.13 9.55 11.89
N LEU A 25 6.92 9.53 12.47
CA LEU A 25 5.89 8.61 12.03
C LEU A 25 5.84 8.66 10.52
N ILE A 26 5.44 7.53 9.97
CA ILE A 26 5.81 7.09 8.65
C ILE A 26 4.68 6.02 8.47
N ASN A 27 3.71 6.17 7.51
CA ASN A 27 2.24 5.81 7.58
C ASN A 27 1.79 4.41 7.98
N CYS A 28 0.72 4.44 8.76
CA CYS A 28 -0.16 3.39 9.23
C CYS A 28 -1.35 4.18 9.83
N PHE A 29 -2.60 4.06 9.35
CA PHE A 29 -3.75 4.81 9.90
C PHE A 29 -4.86 3.87 10.42
N ASP A 30 -5.61 4.32 11.44
CA ASP A 30 -6.59 3.56 12.27
C ASP A 30 -6.14 2.22 12.90
N CYS A 31 -5.17 1.51 12.31
CA CYS A 31 -4.00 1.28 13.12
C CYS A 31 -3.41 2.65 13.54
N VAL A 32 -3.51 2.90 14.82
CA VAL A 32 -2.31 2.73 15.64
C VAL A 32 -0.98 3.20 14.98
N ASP A 33 -0.46 4.32 15.48
CA ASP A 33 0.97 4.70 15.53
C ASP A 33 1.73 5.25 14.25
N CYS A 34 1.18 5.87 13.17
CA CYS A 34 2.02 6.28 11.97
C CYS A 34 1.55 7.36 10.88
N ILE A 35 2.44 8.03 10.05
CA ILE A 35 2.22 8.98 8.87
C ILE A 35 3.48 9.27 7.91
N ASN A 36 3.63 8.86 6.62
CA ASN A 36 4.78 8.86 5.61
C ASN A 36 5.80 7.63 5.51
N CYS A 37 5.43 6.39 5.12
CA CYS A 37 6.02 5.14 5.68
C CYS A 37 7.35 4.50 5.20
N LYS A 38 7.79 3.62 6.09
CA LYS A 38 8.67 2.46 6.05
C LYS A 38 8.15 1.46 7.09
N ASP A 39 7.72 0.27 6.63
CA ASP A 39 7.52 -0.94 7.44
C ASP A 39 6.21 -0.98 8.27
N CYS A 40 5.11 -0.48 7.68
CA CYS A 40 3.72 -0.44 8.19
C CYS A 40 3.05 -1.81 8.39
N ARG A 41 2.07 -1.90 9.32
CA ARG A 41 1.14 -3.06 9.35
C ARG A 41 -0.31 -2.76 9.80
N ALA A 42 -1.26 -3.57 9.29
CA ALA A 42 -2.68 -3.61 9.65
C ALA A 42 -3.39 -2.26 9.46
N CYS A 43 -2.94 -1.52 8.45
CA CYS A 43 -3.26 -0.11 8.29
C CYS A 43 -4.47 0.08 7.44
N VAL A 44 -5.46 0.78 7.97
CA VAL A 44 -6.32 1.60 7.12
C VAL A 44 -5.44 2.77 6.58
N ASN A 45 -5.77 3.34 5.41
CA ASN A 45 -5.26 4.63 4.90
C ASN A 45 -3.72 4.86 4.95
N CYS A 46 -2.93 4.08 4.21
CA CYS A 46 -1.47 4.26 4.05
C CYS A 46 -1.12 5.18 2.85
N ILE A 47 -0.17 6.13 2.97
CA ILE A 47 0.02 7.24 1.98
C ILE A 47 1.50 7.67 1.76
N ASP A 48 2.16 7.28 0.67
CA ASP A 48 3.63 7.41 0.48
C ASP A 48 4.45 6.49 1.41
N CYS A 49 3.99 5.25 1.60
CA CYS A 49 4.73 4.24 2.36
C CYS A 49 5.91 3.64 1.60
N ILE A 50 6.67 2.84 2.34
CA ILE A 50 7.52 1.77 1.87
C ILE A 50 7.20 0.57 2.80
N ASN A 51 7.20 -0.67 2.33
CA ASN A 51 6.95 -1.89 3.12
C ASN A 51 5.61 -1.89 3.92
N CYS A 52 4.45 -1.68 3.27
CA CYS A 52 3.15 -1.95 3.91
C CYS A 52 2.89 -3.44 4.11
N LYS A 53 2.13 -3.82 5.14
CA LYS A 53 1.53 -5.17 5.23
C LYS A 53 0.11 -5.19 5.82
N ASP A 54 -0.78 -6.03 5.27
CA ASP A 54 -2.17 -6.22 5.73
C ASP A 54 -2.98 -4.91 5.76
N CYS A 55 -2.69 -4.00 4.82
CA CYS A 55 -3.25 -2.66 4.85
C CYS A 55 -4.52 -2.57 3.97
N ASP A 56 -5.59 -2.05 4.54
CA ASP A 56 -6.72 -1.54 3.79
C ASP A 56 -6.39 -0.12 3.27
N TYR A 57 -6.43 0.08 1.96
CA TYR A 57 -6.23 1.38 1.31
C TYR A 57 -4.80 1.96 1.45
N CYS A 58 -3.84 1.42 0.68
CA CYS A 58 -2.51 2.00 0.44
C CYS A 58 -2.49 2.89 -0.82
N ILE A 59 -1.73 3.99 -0.77
CA ILE A 59 -1.63 5.01 -1.83
C ILE A 59 -0.17 5.45 -1.98
N ASN A 60 0.38 5.49 -3.21
CA ASN A 60 1.80 5.82 -3.53
C ASN A 60 2.86 4.95 -2.81
N CYS A 61 2.42 3.91 -2.12
CA CYS A 61 3.25 3.11 -1.25
C CYS A 61 4.20 2.21 -2.06
N LYS A 62 5.40 1.95 -1.55
CA LYS A 62 6.35 1.02 -2.15
C LYS A 62 6.33 -0.28 -1.36
N GLU A 63 6.59 -1.40 -2.00
CA GLU A 63 6.93 -2.68 -1.36
C GLU A 63 5.81 -3.20 -0.44
N CYS A 64 4.54 -2.91 -0.77
CA CYS A 64 3.36 -3.36 -0.02
C CYS A 64 3.09 -4.85 -0.15
N ILE A 65 2.49 -5.47 0.88
CA ILE A 65 2.20 -6.90 0.93
C ILE A 65 0.80 -7.14 1.51
N GLU A 66 0.02 -8.08 0.96
CA GLU A 66 -1.26 -8.56 1.55
C GLU A 66 -2.31 -7.42 1.80
N CYS A 67 -2.27 -6.35 1.00
CA CYS A 67 -3.13 -5.17 1.18
C CYS A 67 -4.45 -5.28 0.40
N SER A 68 -5.59 -4.93 1.01
CA SER A 68 -6.90 -5.05 0.37
C SER A 68 -7.08 -4.11 -0.84
N SER A 69 -6.36 -2.98 -0.86
CA SER A 69 -6.30 -2.05 -2.00
C SER A 69 -4.98 -1.28 -2.00
N CYS A 70 -4.36 -1.13 -3.17
CA CYS A 70 -3.12 -0.39 -3.40
C CYS A 70 -3.24 0.46 -4.67
N ASP A 71 -3.13 1.78 -4.59
CA ASP A 71 -3.22 2.67 -5.77
C ASP A 71 -1.92 3.47 -5.96
N TYR A 72 -1.42 3.56 -7.20
CA TYR A 72 -0.14 4.21 -7.56
C TYR A 72 1.10 3.67 -6.83
N CYS A 73 0.97 2.49 -6.23
CA CYS A 73 1.99 1.85 -5.43
C CYS A 73 3.04 1.13 -6.31
N ILE A 74 4.24 0.88 -5.77
CA ILE A 74 5.36 0.25 -6.48
C ILE A 74 5.76 -1.05 -5.77
N ASN A 75 6.20 -2.10 -6.47
CA ASN A 75 6.67 -3.37 -5.88
C ASN A 75 5.62 -4.04 -4.96
N CYS A 76 4.32 -3.93 -5.25
CA CYS A 76 3.27 -4.53 -4.42
C CYS A 76 3.21 -6.05 -4.56
N LYS A 77 2.79 -6.76 -3.52
CA LYS A 77 2.61 -8.20 -3.50
C LYS A 77 1.29 -8.60 -2.81
N ASP A 78 0.62 -9.64 -3.30
CA ASP A 78 -0.53 -10.29 -2.64
C ASP A 78 -1.72 -9.35 -2.38
N CYS A 79 -1.81 -8.22 -3.10
CA CYS A 79 -2.85 -7.23 -2.87
C CYS A 79 -4.15 -7.64 -3.57
N TYR A 80 -5.30 -7.50 -2.89
CA TYR A 80 -6.58 -7.90 -3.48
C TYR A 80 -6.97 -7.00 -4.68
N THR A 81 -6.60 -5.72 -4.64
CA THR A 81 -6.81 -4.75 -5.73
C THR A 81 -5.59 -3.86 -5.92
N CYS A 82 -5.16 -3.65 -7.17
CA CYS A 82 -4.14 -2.67 -7.54
C CYS A 82 -4.59 -1.77 -8.72
N THR A 83 -4.40 -0.46 -8.62
CA THR A 83 -4.70 0.51 -9.70
C THR A 83 -3.49 1.35 -10.05
N ASP A 84 -3.14 1.47 -11.33
CA ASP A 84 -2.02 2.27 -11.86
C ASP A 84 -0.65 1.97 -11.20
N CYS A 85 -0.52 0.80 -10.57
CA CYS A 85 0.65 0.39 -9.79
C CYS A 85 1.76 -0.20 -10.66
N ILE A 86 3.01 -0.10 -10.19
CA ILE A 86 4.19 -0.60 -10.90
C ILE A 86 4.77 -1.82 -10.19
N LYS A 87 5.09 -2.90 -10.91
CA LYS A 87 5.65 -4.15 -10.36
C LYS A 87 4.77 -4.76 -9.27
N CYS A 88 3.48 -4.91 -9.56
CA CYS A 88 2.59 -5.73 -8.73
C CYS A 88 2.89 -7.21 -8.91
N LYS A 89 2.69 -8.00 -7.86
CA LYS A 89 2.90 -9.44 -7.89
C LYS A 89 1.80 -10.18 -7.12
N GLU A 90 1.30 -11.28 -7.67
CA GLU A 90 0.32 -12.15 -6.97
C GLU A 90 -0.98 -11.40 -6.56
N CYS A 91 -1.29 -10.27 -7.22
CA CYS A 91 -2.47 -9.43 -6.94
C CYS A 91 -3.71 -9.93 -7.68
N PHE A 92 -4.91 -9.82 -7.10
CA PHE A 92 -6.11 -10.49 -7.63
C PHE A 92 -6.95 -9.66 -8.63
N TYR A 93 -6.83 -8.34 -8.59
CA TYR A 93 -7.34 -7.41 -9.62
C TYR A 93 -6.29 -6.35 -9.90
N CYS A 94 -5.96 -6.11 -11.17
CA CYS A 94 -5.07 -5.04 -11.61
C CYS A 94 -5.72 -4.19 -12.71
N ASN A 95 -5.48 -2.88 -12.72
CA ASN A 95 -6.02 -2.00 -13.76
C ASN A 95 -5.01 -0.92 -14.13
N ASN A 96 -4.64 -0.82 -15.42
CA ASN A 96 -3.60 0.05 -15.99
C ASN A 96 -2.19 -0.05 -15.33
N CYS A 97 -1.99 -1.04 -14.45
CA CYS A 97 -0.70 -1.37 -13.84
C CYS A 97 0.38 -1.78 -14.86
N ILE A 98 1.65 -1.62 -14.50
CA ILE A 98 2.80 -1.88 -15.40
C ILE A 98 3.78 -2.88 -14.73
N MET A 99 4.34 -3.80 -15.52
CA MET A 99 5.28 -4.84 -15.07
C MET A 99 4.70 -5.81 -14.03
N CYS A 100 3.42 -6.19 -14.11
CA CYS A 100 2.82 -7.12 -13.15
C CYS A 100 3.32 -8.56 -13.38
N GLU A 101 3.49 -9.32 -12.30
CA GLU A 101 3.91 -10.73 -12.34
C GLU A 101 2.84 -11.61 -11.64
N THR A 102 2.40 -12.71 -12.24
CA THR A 102 1.50 -13.69 -11.58
C THR A 102 0.20 -13.11 -10.99
N CYS A 103 -0.34 -12.04 -11.57
CA CYS A 103 -1.58 -11.39 -11.13
C CYS A 103 -2.82 -11.93 -11.88
N SER A 104 -4.00 -11.75 -11.29
CA SER A 104 -5.30 -12.03 -11.93
C SER A 104 -6.04 -10.75 -12.32
N ASN A 105 -6.95 -10.87 -13.28
CA ASN A 105 -7.94 -9.86 -13.68
C ASN A 105 -7.30 -8.50 -13.97
N CYS A 106 -6.40 -8.49 -14.94
CA CYS A 106 -5.54 -7.36 -15.30
C CYS A 106 -6.08 -6.63 -16.54
N PHE A 107 -6.60 -5.42 -16.40
CA PHE A 107 -7.20 -4.66 -17.50
C PHE A 107 -6.32 -3.50 -17.96
N ASP A 108 -6.09 -3.37 -19.27
CA ASP A 108 -5.24 -2.33 -19.88
C ASP A 108 -3.78 -2.28 -19.33
N CYS A 109 -3.34 -3.32 -18.64
CA CYS A 109 -2.00 -3.43 -18.02
C CYS A 109 -0.90 -3.75 -19.04
N VAL A 110 0.30 -3.20 -18.84
CA VAL A 110 1.43 -3.26 -19.80
C VAL A 110 2.62 -4.02 -19.21
N ASP A 111 3.44 -4.66 -20.05
CA ASP A 111 4.66 -5.43 -19.67
C ASP A 111 4.42 -6.53 -18.61
N CYS A 112 3.22 -7.10 -18.54
CA CYS A 112 2.85 -8.08 -17.51
C CYS A 112 3.20 -9.53 -17.92
N SER A 113 3.74 -10.32 -16.98
CA SER A 113 4.08 -11.73 -17.16
C SER A 113 3.23 -12.65 -16.27
N ASP A 114 2.98 -13.86 -16.76
CA ASP A 114 2.36 -14.97 -16.01
C ASP A 114 0.98 -14.63 -15.38
N CYS A 115 0.29 -13.63 -15.93
CA CYS A 115 -1.02 -13.17 -15.47
C CYS A 115 -2.16 -13.85 -16.23
N ASP A 116 -3.09 -14.52 -15.52
CA ASP A 116 -4.11 -15.39 -16.11
C ASP A 116 -5.11 -14.68 -17.05
N THR A 117 -5.39 -13.40 -16.80
CA THR A 117 -6.41 -12.62 -17.54
C THR A 117 -5.98 -11.18 -17.77
N CYS A 118 -4.84 -11.00 -18.45
CA CYS A 118 -4.42 -9.71 -19.01
C CYS A 118 -5.20 -9.35 -20.29
N ASP A 119 -5.81 -8.17 -20.33
CA ASP A 119 -6.27 -7.55 -21.57
C ASP A 119 -5.12 -6.73 -22.19
N TYR A 120 -4.36 -7.38 -23.07
CA TYR A 120 -3.10 -6.90 -23.66
C TYR A 120 -3.31 -5.78 -24.72
N THR A 121 -4.19 -4.80 -24.46
CA THR A 121 -4.55 -3.75 -25.42
C THR A 121 -3.41 -2.78 -25.75
N LYS A 122 -2.39 -2.74 -24.88
CA LYS A 122 -1.19 -1.90 -25.00
C LYS A 122 0.06 -2.74 -24.65
N LEU A 123 1.03 -2.70 -25.56
CA LEU A 123 2.41 -3.20 -25.44
C LEU A 123 3.34 -2.00 -25.62
#